data_AF-A0A1H1JYK1-F1
#
_entry.id   AF-A0A1H1JYK1-F1
#
_cell.length_a   1.000
_cell.length_b   1.000
_cell.length_c   1.000
_cell.angle_alpha   90.00
_cell.angle_beta   90.00
_cell.angle_gamma   90.00
#
_symmetry.space_group_name_H-M   'P 1'
#
loop_
_entity.id
_entity.type
_entity.pdbx_description
1 polymer ?
#
loop_
_entity_poly.entity_id
_entity_poly.type
_entity_poly.pdbx_seq_one_letter_code
_entity_poly.pdbx_strand_id
1 'polypeptide(L)'
;MDKLKEFGYFHDWYINALVVRDKHKLIVMLEDEGKRATATFSGTSRCTVEHFSVSNNIVFEMKILTPGDTNYDLARAMLSKSERFSKTPGSQVALVLATAGAELAVEFETLDIDAE
;
A
#
# COMPACT_ATOMS: atom_id res chain seq x y z
N MET A 1 8.58 -2.86 -16.67
CA MET A 1 7.23 -2.29 -16.87
C MET A 1 6.63 -2.16 -15.49
N ASP A 2 6.01 -1.02 -15.19
CA ASP A 2 5.50 -0.71 -13.84
C ASP A 2 4.29 -1.61 -13.57
N LYS A 3 4.48 -2.72 -12.82
CA LYS A 3 3.45 -3.74 -12.57
C LYS A 3 2.13 -3.12 -12.09
N LEU A 4 2.18 -2.01 -11.34
CA LEU A 4 0.97 -1.28 -10.92
C LEU A 4 0.08 -0.87 -12.11
N LYS A 5 0.68 -0.45 -13.23
CA LYS A 5 -0.05 -0.05 -14.45
C LYS A 5 -0.75 -1.24 -15.10
N GLU A 6 -0.19 -2.44 -15.00
CA GLU A 6 -0.77 -3.67 -15.56
C GLU A 6 -2.08 -4.05 -14.84
N PHE A 7 -2.18 -3.72 -13.55
CA PHE A 7 -3.39 -3.88 -12.74
C PHE A 7 -4.27 -2.61 -12.68
N GLY A 8 -4.01 -1.60 -13.51
CA GLY A 8 -4.78 -0.35 -13.49
C GLY A 8 -4.70 0.40 -12.15
N TYR A 9 -3.57 0.32 -11.46
CA TYR A 9 -3.34 0.82 -10.11
C TYR A 9 -4.33 0.27 -9.07
N PHE A 10 -4.91 -0.91 -9.34
CA PHE A 10 -5.91 -1.56 -8.51
C PHE A 10 -7.20 -0.75 -8.33
N HIS A 11 -7.53 0.15 -9.24
CA HIS A 11 -8.80 0.87 -9.20
C HIS A 11 -9.99 -0.11 -9.12
N ASP A 12 -10.88 0.09 -8.16
CA ASP A 12 -12.03 -0.76 -7.81
C ASP A 12 -11.72 -2.14 -7.20
N TRP A 13 -10.44 -2.46 -6.95
CA TRP A 13 -10.09 -3.69 -6.24
C TRP A 13 -10.36 -3.56 -4.74
N TYR A 14 -10.74 -4.67 -4.12
CA TYR A 14 -10.98 -4.77 -2.68
C TYR A 14 -9.71 -5.20 -1.95
N ILE A 15 -9.34 -4.49 -0.88
CA ILE A 15 -8.37 -5.00 0.11
C ILE A 15 -9.09 -6.04 0.98
N ASN A 16 -8.72 -7.30 0.82
CA ASN A 16 -9.32 -8.40 1.59
C ASN A 16 -8.42 -8.86 2.76
N ALA A 17 -7.10 -8.63 2.70
CA ALA A 17 -6.20 -8.90 3.81
C ALA A 17 -4.98 -7.97 3.86
N LEU A 18 -4.55 -7.68 5.08
CA LEU A 18 -3.27 -7.08 5.41
C LEU A 18 -2.50 -8.06 6.28
N VAL A 19 -1.32 -8.49 5.82
CA VAL A 19 -0.52 -9.50 6.51
C VAL A 19 0.89 -8.96 6.73
N VAL A 20 1.42 -9.18 7.94
CA VAL A 20 2.81 -8.87 8.28
C VAL A 20 3.61 -10.17 8.36
N ARG A 21 4.76 -10.24 7.67
CA ARG A 21 5.70 -11.37 7.73
C ARG A 21 7.14 -10.89 7.92
N ASP A 22 7.98 -11.75 8.48
CA ASP A 22 9.44 -11.56 8.61
C ASP A 22 9.88 -10.20 9.21
N LYS A 23 9.04 -9.60 10.06
CA LYS A 23 9.18 -8.27 10.70
C LYS A 23 9.22 -7.05 9.77
N HIS A 24 9.44 -7.21 8.46
CA HIS A 24 9.63 -6.10 7.51
C HIS A 24 8.94 -6.30 6.17
N LYS A 25 7.97 -7.22 6.10
CA LYS A 25 7.13 -7.40 4.91
C LYS A 25 5.69 -7.09 5.23
N LEU A 26 5.13 -6.09 4.55
CA LEU A 26 3.70 -5.89 4.48
C LEU A 26 3.18 -6.52 3.19
N ILE A 27 2.17 -7.36 3.32
CA ILE A 27 1.52 -8.03 2.21
C ILE A 27 0.07 -7.53 2.18
N VAL A 28 -0.33 -6.95 1.05
CA VAL A 28 -1.70 -6.51 0.79
C VAL A 28 -2.29 -7.46 -0.24
N MET A 29 -3.33 -8.19 0.17
CA MET A 29 -4.08 -9.06 -0.73
C MET A 29 -5.27 -8.28 -1.28
N LEU A 30 -5.47 -8.39 -2.59
CA LEU A 30 -6.43 -7.61 -3.36
C LEU A 30 -7.29 -8.57 -4.19
N GLU A 31 -8.57 -8.24 -4.35
CA GLU A 31 -9.52 -9.02 -5.15
C GLU A 31 -10.42 -8.12 -6.02
N ASP A 32 -10.67 -8.53 -7.26
CA ASP A 32 -11.61 -7.91 -8.21
C ASP A 32 -12.35 -8.99 -9.00
N GLU A 33 -13.66 -9.13 -8.78
CA GLU A 33 -14.52 -10.11 -9.45
C GLU A 33 -13.95 -11.54 -9.53
N GLY A 34 -13.31 -11.99 -8.44
CA GLY A 34 -12.69 -13.33 -8.35
C GLY A 34 -11.25 -13.41 -8.88
N LYS A 35 -10.71 -12.35 -9.48
CA LYS A 35 -9.26 -12.22 -9.73
C LYS A 35 -8.57 -11.80 -8.44
N ARG A 36 -7.37 -12.32 -8.21
CA ARG A 36 -6.58 -12.02 -7.01
C ARG A 36 -5.19 -11.55 -7.37
N ALA A 37 -4.71 -10.62 -6.55
CA ALA A 37 -3.36 -10.12 -6.63
C ALA A 37 -2.80 -9.91 -5.23
N THR A 38 -1.49 -10.08 -5.11
CA THR A 38 -0.76 -9.85 -3.87
C THR A 38 0.29 -8.79 -4.11
N ALA A 39 0.20 -7.66 -3.40
CA ALA A 39 1.22 -6.63 -3.36
C ALA A 39 2.10 -6.83 -2.11
N THR A 40 3.36 -7.20 -2.32
CA THR A 40 4.33 -7.44 -1.25
C THR A 40 5.32 -6.28 -1.17
N PHE A 41 5.19 -5.48 -0.12
CA PHE A 41 6.12 -4.43 0.25
C PHE A 41 7.22 -5.04 1.13
N SER A 42 8.45 -5.09 0.63
CA SER A 42 9.61 -5.59 1.37
C SER A 42 10.50 -4.46 1.87
N GLY A 43 11.11 -4.66 3.03
CA GLY A 43 11.90 -3.63 3.69
C GLY A 43 11.04 -2.52 4.28
N THR A 44 9.81 -2.84 4.70
CA THR A 44 8.88 -1.87 5.29
C THR A 44 9.45 -1.32 6.59
N SER A 45 9.66 -0.01 6.64
CA SER A 45 10.17 0.73 7.79
C SER A 45 9.05 1.44 8.57
N ARG A 46 7.97 1.81 7.88
CA ARG A 46 6.75 2.41 8.42
C ARG A 46 5.53 1.99 7.61
N CYS A 47 4.40 1.86 8.28
CA CYS A 47 3.11 1.64 7.66
C CYS A 47 2.03 2.24 8.55
N THR A 48 1.09 2.96 7.93
CA THR A 48 -0.13 3.43 8.59
C THR A 48 -1.32 2.93 7.79
N VAL A 49 -2.34 2.43 8.50
CA VAL A 49 -3.64 2.07 7.93
C VAL A 49 -4.67 2.97 8.61
N GLU A 50 -5.43 3.72 7.82
CA GLU A 50 -6.48 4.61 8.30
C GLU A 50 -7.83 4.14 7.75
N HIS A 51 -8.91 4.39 8.51
CA HIS A 51 -10.29 4.19 8.05
C HIS A 51 -10.66 2.76 7.61
N PHE A 52 -9.90 1.74 8.04
CA PHE A 52 -10.18 0.33 7.72
C PHE A 52 -11.61 -0.05 8.12
N SER A 53 -12.39 -0.52 7.15
CA SER A 53 -13.80 -0.85 7.30
C SER A 53 -14.02 -2.35 7.21
N VAL A 54 -15.04 -2.87 7.89
CA VAL A 54 -15.45 -4.28 7.75
C VAL A 54 -16.30 -4.48 6.49
N SER A 55 -16.96 -3.43 5.99
CA SER A 55 -17.92 -3.54 4.89
C SER A 55 -17.33 -3.24 3.53
N ASN A 56 -16.48 -2.22 3.40
CA ASN A 56 -15.97 -1.73 2.11
C ASN A 56 -14.52 -1.25 2.26
N ASN A 57 -13.55 -1.90 1.60
CA ASN A 57 -12.17 -1.42 1.46
C ASN A 57 -11.79 -1.41 -0.02
N ILE A 58 -12.31 -0.45 -0.77
CA ILE A 58 -12.19 -0.35 -2.22
C ILE A 58 -11.10 0.65 -2.54
N VAL A 59 -10.13 0.23 -3.34
CA VAL A 59 -8.99 1.07 -3.77
C VAL A 59 -9.45 2.04 -4.87
N PHE A 60 -9.18 3.32 -4.66
CA PHE A 60 -9.25 4.32 -5.72
C PHE A 60 -7.98 4.29 -6.56
N GLU A 61 -6.81 4.32 -5.93
CA GLU A 61 -5.53 4.13 -6.61
C GLU A 61 -4.44 3.67 -5.65
N MET A 62 -3.54 2.81 -6.12
CA MET A 62 -2.28 2.48 -5.48
C MET A 62 -1.11 3.03 -6.31
N LYS A 63 -0.30 3.91 -5.72
CA LYS A 63 0.85 4.52 -6.40
C LYS A 63 2.10 4.54 -5.53
N ILE A 64 3.25 4.43 -6.19
CA ILE A 64 4.54 4.82 -5.63
C ILE A 64 4.72 6.31 -5.89
N LEU A 65 5.03 7.06 -4.83
CA LEU A 65 5.14 8.51 -4.87
C LEU A 65 6.60 8.94 -4.84
N THR A 66 6.86 10.05 -5.52
CA THR A 66 8.13 10.79 -5.51
C THR A 66 7.95 12.14 -4.83
N PRO A 67 9.01 12.73 -4.24
CA PRO A 67 8.94 14.07 -3.70
C PRO A 67 8.48 15.08 -4.76
N GLY A 68 7.39 15.80 -4.46
CA GLY A 68 6.76 16.74 -5.39
C GLY A 68 5.43 16.24 -5.98
N ASP A 69 5.12 14.95 -5.87
CA ASP A 69 3.79 14.44 -6.22
C ASP A 69 2.73 15.02 -5.27
N THR A 70 1.53 15.28 -5.80
CA THR A 70 0.44 15.96 -5.07
C THR A 70 0.13 15.32 -3.71
N ASN A 71 0.20 14.00 -3.61
CA ASN A 71 -0.14 13.25 -2.39
C ASN A 71 1.10 12.84 -1.56
N TYR A 72 2.31 13.27 -1.93
CA TYR A 72 3.53 12.89 -1.21
C TYR A 72 3.51 13.38 0.24
N ASP A 73 3.15 14.65 0.47
CA ASP A 73 3.09 15.21 1.82
C ASP A 73 1.99 14.58 2.67
N LEU A 74 0.85 14.22 2.06
CA LEU A 74 -0.21 13.46 2.71
C LEU A 74 0.31 12.09 3.18
N ALA A 75 0.97 11.34 2.31
CA ALA A 75 1.55 10.04 2.66
C ALA A 75 2.59 10.17 3.78
N ARG A 76 3.43 11.21 3.76
CA ARG A 76 4.40 11.49 4.84
C ARG A 76 3.71 11.81 6.17
N ALA A 77 2.63 12.59 6.14
CA ALA A 77 1.84 12.90 7.33
C ALA A 77 1.19 11.63 7.91
N MET A 78 0.59 10.77 7.09
CA MET A 78 0.06 9.47 7.53
C MET A 78 1.16 8.61 8.16
N LEU A 79 2.31 8.46 7.48
CA LEU A 79 3.45 7.68 7.98
C LEU A 79 4.00 8.19 9.32
N SER A 80 3.92 9.50 9.57
CA SER A 80 4.38 10.12 10.83
C SER A 80 3.59 9.67 12.06
N LYS A 81 2.38 9.14 11.86
CA LYS A 81 1.52 8.59 12.92
C LYS A 81 1.97 7.20 13.38
N SER A 82 2.87 6.56 12.63
CA SER A 82 3.43 5.24 12.96
C SER A 82 4.85 5.33 13.53
N GLU A 83 5.16 4.44 14.47
CA GLU A 83 6.54 4.27 14.91
C GLU A 83 7.41 3.72 13.77
N ARG A 84 8.68 4.13 13.76
CA ARG A 84 9.65 3.63 12.79
C ARG A 84 10.28 2.35 13.34
N PHE A 85 10.16 1.24 12.62
CA PHE A 85 10.67 -0.06 13.08
C PHE A 85 12.14 -0.31 12.70
N SER A 86 12.69 0.48 11.77
CA SER A 86 14.08 0.40 11.29
C SER A 86 14.86 1.70 11.59
N LYS A 87 16.19 1.60 11.66
CA LYS A 87 17.05 2.79 11.81
C LYS A 87 17.16 3.59 10.52
N THR A 88 17.02 2.93 9.37
CA THR A 88 17.07 3.52 8.03
C THR A 88 15.67 3.65 7.45
N PRO A 89 15.28 4.82 6.90
CA PRO A 89 14.08 4.93 6.11
C PRO A 89 14.11 4.05 4.87
N GLY A 90 12.96 3.45 4.56
CA GLY A 90 12.71 2.88 3.25
C GLY A 90 12.96 3.91 2.16
N SER A 91 13.53 3.47 1.03
CA SER A 91 13.84 4.34 -0.10
C SER A 91 12.60 4.82 -0.87
N GLN A 92 11.45 4.16 -0.69
CA GLN A 92 10.23 4.42 -1.44
C GLN A 92 9.03 4.67 -0.52
N VAL A 93 8.06 5.44 -1.02
CA VAL A 93 6.78 5.69 -0.36
C VAL A 93 5.66 5.28 -1.31
N ALA A 94 4.71 4.48 -0.82
CA ALA A 94 3.50 4.14 -1.54
C ALA A 94 2.29 4.66 -0.77
N LEU A 95 1.26 5.04 -1.53
CA LEU A 95 -0.03 5.44 -1.02
C LEU A 95 -1.12 4.63 -1.73
N VAL A 96 -2.01 4.07 -0.92
CA VAL A 96 -3.27 3.48 -1.35
C VAL A 96 -4.37 4.43 -0.91
N LEU A 97 -5.00 5.08 -1.89
CA LEU A 97 -6.18 5.91 -1.69
C LEU A 97 -7.42 5.04 -1.79
N ALA A 98 -8.42 5.35 -0.98
CA ALA A 98 -9.66 4.61 -0.95
C ALA A 98 -10.76 5.31 -1.75
N THR A 99 -11.50 4.55 -2.55
CA THR A 99 -12.85 4.92 -2.95
C THR A 99 -13.77 4.80 -1.73
N ALA A 100 -13.55 3.77 -0.91
CA ALA A 100 -14.22 3.58 0.37
C ALA A 100 -13.35 2.75 1.33
N GLY A 101 -13.30 3.13 2.60
CA GLY A 101 -12.62 2.36 3.65
C GLY A 101 -11.12 2.64 3.76
N ALA A 102 -10.32 1.57 3.72
CA ALA A 102 -8.92 1.62 4.10
C ALA A 102 -8.04 2.48 3.19
N GLU A 103 -7.36 3.45 3.77
CA GLU A 103 -6.22 4.16 3.18
C GLU A 103 -4.91 3.68 3.80
N LEU A 104 -3.88 3.53 2.98
CA LEU A 104 -2.58 3.03 3.45
C LEU A 104 -1.45 3.91 2.96
N ALA A 105 -0.54 4.27 3.86
CA ALA A 105 0.75 4.81 3.50
C ALA A 105 1.86 3.85 3.95
N VAL A 106 2.78 3.53 3.07
CA VAL A 106 3.84 2.54 3.31
C VAL A 106 5.20 3.13 2.92
N GLU A 107 6.17 3.07 3.83
CA GLU A 107 7.59 3.37 3.56
C GLU A 107 8.35 2.05 3.46
N PHE A 108 8.98 1.77 2.32
CA PHE A 108 9.52 0.44 1.97
C PHE A 108 10.71 0.51 1.02
N GLU A 109 11.32 -0.64 0.68
CA GLU A 109 12.46 -0.73 -0.23
C GLU A 109 12.10 -1.28 -1.61
N THR A 110 11.29 -2.33 -1.66
CA THR A 110 10.87 -2.96 -2.93
C THR A 110 9.40 -3.36 -2.88
N LEU A 111 8.73 -3.26 -4.02
CA LEU A 111 7.36 -3.72 -4.22
C LEU A 111 7.38 -4.83 -5.27
N ASP A 112 6.79 -5.97 -4.92
CA ASP A 112 6.47 -7.02 -5.88
C ASP A 112 4.96 -7.24 -5.95
N ILE A 113 4.48 -7.60 -7.14
CA ILE A 113 3.05 -7.81 -7.41
C ILE A 113 2.89 -9.11 -8.18
N ASP A 114 2.11 -10.03 -7.62
CA ASP A 114 1.81 -11.33 -8.23
C ASP A 114 0.30 -11.49 -8.39
N ALA A 115 -0.13 -12.01 -9.55
CA ALA A 115 -1.50 -12.48 -9.76
C ALA A 115 -1.59 -13.99 -9.42
N GLU A 116 -2.73 -14.41 -8.89
CA GLU A 116 -3.10 -15.84 -8.83
C GLU A 116 -3.70 -16.33 -10.15
#